data_AF-A0A2T2RJ53-F1
#
_entry.id   AF-A0A2T2RJ53-F1
#
_cell.length_a   1.000
_cell.length_b   1.000
_cell.length_c   1.000
_cell.angle_alpha   90.00
_cell.angle_beta   90.00
_cell.angle_gamma   90.00
#
_symmetry.space_group_name_H-M   'P 1'
#
loop_
_entity.id
_entity.type
_entity.pdbx_description
1 polymer ?
#
loop_
_entity_poly.entity_id
_entity_poly.type
_entity_poly.pdbx_seq_one_letter_code
_entity_poly.pdbx_strand_id
1 'polypeptide(L)'
;MVDGAARDRLAIAVVALFAAASLAHAAARRGVAFAGWLLAVAGGVGMGAELIGVATGWPFGEYRYTGALGPHVAGVTVVVPLAWTMMAYPALVVARHVTQRPVAGVALAAWALTAWDLFLDPQMVADGAWRWAADGAYAGDVYEVGH
;
A
#
# COMPACT_ATOMS: atom_id res chain seq x y z
N MET A 1 4.23 -11.58 23.48
CA MET A 1 3.19 -11.52 22.43
C MET A 1 2.57 -10.15 22.50
N VAL A 2 2.80 -9.29 21.52
CA VAL A 2 2.06 -8.04 21.42
C VAL A 2 0.67 -8.43 20.96
N ASP A 3 -0.38 -8.08 21.71
CA ASP A 3 -1.77 -8.34 21.30
C ASP A 3 -1.97 -7.86 19.85
N GLY A 4 -2.62 -8.66 19.00
CA GLY A 4 -2.79 -8.34 17.57
C GLY A 4 -3.30 -6.91 17.35
N ALA A 5 -4.24 -6.46 18.18
CA ALA A 5 -4.78 -5.11 18.15
C ALA A 5 -3.76 -3.98 18.47
N ALA A 6 -2.71 -4.25 19.24
CA ALA A 6 -1.63 -3.29 19.49
C ALA A 6 -0.67 -3.22 18.30
N ARG A 7 -0.38 -4.35 17.65
CA ARG A 7 0.40 -4.39 16.40
C ARG A 7 -0.33 -3.65 15.28
N ASP A 8 -1.62 -3.89 15.12
CA ASP A 8 -2.42 -3.26 14.05
C ASP A 8 -2.50 -1.74 14.25
N ARG A 9 -2.75 -1.27 15.48
CA ARG A 9 -2.71 0.16 15.82
C ARG A 9 -1.35 0.79 15.54
N LEU A 10 -0.25 0.07 15.81
CA LEU A 10 1.09 0.55 15.50
C LEU A 10 1.30 0.65 13.99
N ALA A 11 0.89 -0.35 13.21
CA ALA A 11 0.98 -0.32 11.76
C ALA A 11 0.21 0.87 11.16
N ILE A 12 -1.02 1.10 11.63
CA ILE A 12 -1.85 2.25 11.24
C ILE A 12 -1.13 3.56 11.58
N ALA A 13 -0.61 3.69 12.80
CA ALA A 13 0.08 4.90 13.24
C ALA A 13 1.35 5.17 12.41
N VAL A 14 2.14 4.14 12.12
CA VAL A 14 3.34 4.24 11.27
C VAL A 14 2.98 4.71 9.87
N VAL A 15 1.99 4.07 9.25
CA VAL A 15 1.53 4.46 7.90
C VAL A 15 1.01 5.89 7.89
N ALA A 16 0.17 6.27 8.85
CA ALA A 16 -0.38 7.62 8.92
C ALA A 16 0.69 8.70 9.15
N LEU A 17 1.60 8.47 10.09
CA LEU A 17 2.68 9.41 10.40
C LEU A 17 3.64 9.55 9.23
N PHE A 18 3.97 8.45 8.56
CA PHE A 18 4.90 8.49 7.43
C PHE A 18 4.21 9.07 6.18
N ALA A 19 2.94 8.78 5.92
CA ALA A 19 2.16 9.49 4.90
C ALA A 19 2.16 11.01 5.15
N ALA A 20 1.92 11.43 6.39
CA ALA A 20 1.97 12.85 6.78
C ALA A 20 3.37 13.44 6.57
N ALA A 21 4.43 12.74 6.93
CA ALA A 21 5.81 13.18 6.72
C ALA A 21 6.14 13.31 5.22
N SER A 22 5.73 12.35 4.39
CA SER A 22 5.89 12.39 2.93
C SER A 22 5.17 13.58 2.33
N LEU A 23 3.92 13.84 2.72
CA LEU A 23 3.15 14.99 2.24
C LEU A 23 3.73 16.33 2.73
N ALA A 24 4.15 16.41 3.99
CA ALA A 24 4.79 17.60 4.55
C ALA A 24 6.12 17.91 3.83
N HIS A 25 6.95 16.89 3.58
CA HIS A 25 8.19 17.07 2.82
C HIS A 25 7.91 17.48 1.37
N ALA A 26 6.92 16.85 0.73
CA ALA A 26 6.48 17.21 -0.62
C ALA A 26 6.01 18.68 -0.69
N ALA A 27 5.19 19.11 0.27
CA ALA A 27 4.70 20.47 0.35
C ALA A 27 5.84 21.48 0.58
N ALA A 28 6.76 21.19 1.52
CA ALA A 28 7.89 22.05 1.83
C ALA A 28 8.90 22.19 0.68
N ARG A 29 9.11 21.13 -0.11
CA ARG A 29 10.13 21.11 -1.18
C ARG A 29 9.60 21.45 -2.56
N ARG A 30 8.32 21.22 -2.82
CA ARG A 30 7.71 21.31 -4.16
C ARG A 30 6.39 22.07 -4.20
N GLY A 31 5.90 22.54 -3.05
CA GLY A 31 4.67 23.31 -2.92
C GLY A 31 3.44 22.45 -2.62
N VAL A 32 2.42 23.07 -2.03
CA VAL A 32 1.16 22.42 -1.61
C VAL A 32 0.40 21.79 -2.77
N ALA A 33 0.45 22.38 -3.96
CA ALA A 33 -0.18 21.82 -5.15
C ALA A 33 0.44 20.47 -5.55
N PHE A 34 1.77 20.34 -5.44
CA PHE A 34 2.45 19.06 -5.72
C PHE A 34 2.08 18.00 -4.67
N ALA A 35 2.02 18.36 -3.39
CA ALA A 35 1.59 17.43 -2.34
C ALA A 35 0.13 16.98 -2.54
N GLY A 36 -0.76 17.89 -2.95
CA GLY A 36 -2.13 17.57 -3.32
C GLY A 36 -2.22 16.59 -4.50
N TRP A 37 -1.43 16.82 -5.56
CA TRP A 37 -1.35 15.90 -6.69
C TRP A 37 -0.79 14.53 -6.33
N LEU A 38 0.24 14.49 -5.48
CA LEU A 38 0.79 13.24 -4.95
C LEU A 38 -0.28 12.44 -4.21
N LEU A 39 -1.02 13.08 -3.30
CA LEU A 39 -2.12 12.43 -2.57
C LEU A 39 -3.22 11.94 -3.52
N ALA A 40 -3.63 12.79 -4.46
CA ALA A 40 -4.69 12.46 -5.40
C ALA A 40 -4.31 11.31 -6.34
N VAL A 41 -3.07 11.28 -6.83
CA VAL A 41 -2.60 10.22 -7.74
C VAL A 41 -2.27 8.95 -6.97
N ALA A 42 -1.40 9.01 -5.95
CA ALA A 42 -0.98 7.80 -5.24
C ALA A 42 -2.13 7.20 -4.41
N GLY A 43 -2.82 8.04 -3.64
CA GLY A 43 -3.97 7.61 -2.86
C GLY A 43 -5.17 7.26 -3.73
N GLY A 44 -5.46 8.04 -4.77
CA GLY A 44 -6.59 7.79 -5.67
C GLY A 44 -6.40 6.57 -6.56
N VAL A 45 -5.21 6.35 -7.12
CA VAL A 45 -4.90 5.13 -7.89
C VAL A 45 -4.92 3.90 -6.98
N GLY A 46 -4.36 3.98 -5.77
CA GLY A 46 -4.44 2.90 -4.78
C GLY A 46 -5.89 2.56 -4.43
N MET A 47 -6.71 3.57 -4.13
CA MET A 47 -8.13 3.38 -3.84
C MET A 47 -8.91 2.85 -5.06
N GLY A 48 -8.58 3.29 -6.27
CA GLY A 48 -9.20 2.81 -7.50
C GLY A 48 -8.87 1.35 -7.79
N ALA A 49 -7.61 0.94 -7.65
CA ALA A 49 -7.17 -0.44 -7.83
C ALA A 49 -7.85 -1.38 -6.82
N GLU A 50 -8.00 -0.92 -5.58
CA GLU A 50 -8.74 -1.60 -4.51
C GLU A 50 -10.23 -1.75 -4.80
N LEU A 51 -10.90 -0.66 -5.20
CA LEU A 51 -12.32 -0.71 -5.56
C LEU A 51 -12.59 -1.63 -6.75
N ILE A 52 -11.70 -1.63 -7.75
CA ILE A 52 -11.77 -2.55 -8.89
C ILE A 52 -11.52 -4.00 -8.42
N GLY A 53 -10.51 -4.22 -7.57
CA GLY A 53 -10.21 -5.53 -6.99
C GLY A 53 -11.38 -6.13 -6.21
N VAL A 54 -11.99 -5.36 -5.31
CA VAL A 54 -13.14 -5.78 -4.50
C VAL A 54 -14.39 -6.00 -5.37
N ALA A 55 -14.61 -5.19 -6.40
CA ALA A 55 -15.79 -5.31 -7.26
C ALA A 55 -15.68 -6.39 -8.33
N THR A 56 -14.46 -6.73 -8.79
CA THR A 56 -14.27 -7.56 -9.99
C THR A 56 -13.42 -8.81 -9.78
N GLY A 57 -12.71 -8.94 -8.65
CA GLY A 57 -11.75 -10.03 -8.44
C GLY A 57 -10.50 -9.91 -9.33
N TRP A 58 -10.30 -8.79 -10.03
CA TRP A 58 -9.14 -8.51 -10.88
C TRP A 58 -8.60 -7.12 -10.51
N PRO A 59 -7.27 -6.87 -10.47
CA PRO A 59 -6.16 -7.73 -10.86
C PRO A 59 -5.66 -8.69 -9.76
N PHE A 60 -6.17 -8.58 -8.54
CA PHE A 60 -5.60 -9.27 -7.38
C PHE A 60 -6.23 -10.64 -7.06
N GLY A 61 -7.41 -10.98 -7.59
CA GLY A 61 -8.16 -12.18 -7.17
C GLY A 61 -9.22 -11.84 -6.11
N GLU A 62 -10.04 -12.83 -5.72
CA GLU A 62 -10.98 -12.66 -4.61
C GLU A 62 -10.22 -12.69 -3.27
N TYR A 63 -10.26 -11.58 -2.53
CA TYR A 63 -9.69 -11.49 -1.18
C TYR A 63 -10.67 -10.79 -0.24
N ARG A 64 -10.53 -11.05 1.07
CA ARG A 64 -11.38 -10.41 2.09
C ARG A 64 -10.50 -9.84 3.21
N TYR A 65 -10.67 -8.55 3.49
CA TYR A 65 -10.07 -7.90 4.65
C TYR A 65 -10.69 -8.42 5.95
N THR A 66 -9.85 -8.57 6.98
CA THR A 66 -10.25 -9.18 8.26
C THR A 66 -10.68 -8.19 9.34
N GLY A 67 -10.91 -6.91 9.02
CA GLY A 67 -11.27 -5.89 10.02
C GLY A 67 -10.11 -5.42 10.91
N ALA A 68 -8.93 -6.04 10.78
CA ALA A 68 -7.77 -5.79 11.62
C ALA A 68 -7.17 -4.38 11.42
N LEU A 69 -7.20 -3.84 10.20
CA LEU A 69 -6.51 -2.60 9.83
C LEU A 69 -7.37 -1.32 9.93
N GLY A 70 -8.45 -1.34 10.71
CA GLY A 70 -9.26 -0.15 10.99
C GLY A 70 -10.50 0.03 10.10
N PRO A 71 -11.07 1.24 10.02
CA PRO A 71 -12.36 1.46 9.38
C PRO A 71 -12.30 1.21 7.86
N HIS A 72 -13.34 0.53 7.36
CA HIS A 72 -13.53 0.26 5.94
C HIS A 72 -14.41 1.33 5.31
N VAL A 73 -14.02 1.79 4.12
CA VAL A 73 -14.86 2.61 3.26
C VAL A 73 -15.10 1.79 1.99
N ALA A 74 -16.36 1.46 1.70
CA ALA A 74 -16.75 0.65 0.54
C ALA A 74 -16.00 -0.71 0.44
N GLY A 75 -15.68 -1.34 1.58
CA GLY A 75 -14.97 -2.63 1.62
C GLY A 75 -13.44 -2.51 1.63
N VAL A 76 -12.89 -1.31 1.43
CA VAL A 76 -11.45 -1.02 1.38
C VAL A 76 -10.99 -0.41 2.69
N THR A 77 -9.86 -0.87 3.21
CA THR A 77 -9.26 -0.30 4.43
C THR A 77 -8.60 1.04 4.11
N VAL A 78 -8.99 2.12 4.80
CA VAL A 78 -8.48 3.50 4.56
C VAL A 78 -6.94 3.61 4.66
N VAL A 79 -6.33 2.69 5.41
CA VAL A 79 -4.87 2.60 5.59
C VAL A 79 -4.15 2.28 4.30
N VAL A 80 -4.76 1.54 3.37
CA VAL A 80 -4.08 1.14 2.13
C VAL A 80 -3.80 2.34 1.23
N PRO A 81 -4.77 3.20 0.85
CA PRO A 81 -4.47 4.44 0.13
C PRO A 81 -3.42 5.34 0.79
N LEU A 82 -3.36 5.34 2.13
CA LEU A 82 -2.33 6.06 2.88
C LEU A 82 -0.96 5.39 2.75
N ALA A 83 -0.88 4.06 2.72
CA ALA A 83 0.35 3.31 2.51
C ALA A 83 0.93 3.56 1.10
N TRP A 84 0.07 3.59 0.07
CA TRP A 84 0.46 4.00 -1.28
C TRP A 84 1.01 5.42 -1.30
N THR A 85 0.34 6.36 -0.64
CA THR A 85 0.79 7.76 -0.54
C THR A 85 2.10 7.89 0.22
N MET A 86 2.25 7.14 1.32
CA MET A 86 3.45 7.07 2.14
C MET A 86 4.67 6.69 1.30
N MET A 87 4.54 5.67 0.44
CA MET A 87 5.68 5.10 -0.28
C MET A 87 5.94 5.72 -1.66
N ALA A 88 4.90 6.21 -2.35
CA ALA A 88 5.06 6.79 -3.69
C ALA A 88 6.04 7.98 -3.72
N TYR A 89 6.07 8.79 -2.66
CA TYR A 89 6.94 9.94 -2.57
C TYR A 89 8.43 9.60 -2.36
N PRO A 90 8.84 8.80 -1.36
CA PRO A 90 10.23 8.36 -1.23
C PRO A 90 10.71 7.59 -2.46
N ALA A 91 9.86 6.75 -3.08
CA ALA A 91 10.20 6.09 -4.34
C ALA A 91 10.54 7.09 -5.46
N LEU A 92 9.74 8.17 -5.59
CA LEU A 92 10.01 9.24 -6.53
C LEU A 92 11.27 10.06 -6.19
N VAL A 93 11.56 10.26 -4.90
CA VAL A 93 12.80 10.93 -4.46
C VAL A 93 14.02 10.10 -4.84
N VAL A 94 14.03 8.81 -4.51
CA VAL A 94 15.11 7.88 -4.86
C VAL A 94 15.31 7.82 -6.37
N ALA A 95 14.23 7.68 -7.14
CA ALA A 95 14.33 7.63 -8.60
C ALA A 95 14.95 8.90 -9.20
N ARG A 96 14.67 10.07 -8.62
CA ARG A 96 15.26 11.36 -9.03
C ARG A 96 16.73 11.52 -8.62
N HIS A 97 17.22 10.74 -7.67
CA HIS A 97 18.66 10.65 -7.37
C HIS A 97 19.39 9.76 -8.37
N VAL A 98 18.71 8.77 -8.96
CA VAL A 98 19.29 7.85 -9.96
C VAL A 98 19.28 8.45 -11.36
N THR A 99 18.22 9.17 -11.73
CA THR A 99 18.08 9.74 -13.08
C THR A 99 17.44 11.12 -13.07
N GLN A 100 17.95 12.01 -13.93
CA GLN A 100 17.36 13.34 -14.17
C GLN A 100 16.33 13.32 -15.31
N ARG A 101 16.17 12.19 -16.03
CA ARG A 101 15.20 12.08 -17.12
C ARG A 101 13.80 11.83 -16.54
N PRO A 102 12.79 12.67 -16.83
CA PRO A 102 11.50 12.61 -16.14
C PRO A 102 10.78 11.27 -16.35
N VAL A 103 10.72 10.77 -17.59
CA VAL A 103 10.06 9.49 -17.91
C VAL A 103 10.76 8.31 -17.22
N ALA A 104 12.09 8.26 -17.26
CA ALA A 104 12.86 7.21 -16.61
C ALA A 104 12.71 7.27 -15.08
N GLY A 105 12.64 8.47 -14.50
CA GLY A 105 12.41 8.66 -13.07
C GLY A 105 11.03 8.20 -12.63
N VAL A 106 9.99 8.47 -13.42
CA VAL A 106 8.64 7.95 -13.14
C VAL A 106 8.60 6.43 -13.26
N ALA A 107 9.18 5.86 -14.31
CA ALA A 107 9.23 4.41 -14.50
C ALA A 107 9.98 3.70 -13.35
N LEU A 108 11.12 4.26 -12.92
CA LEU A 108 11.89 3.72 -11.81
C LEU A 108 11.15 3.86 -10.47
N ALA A 109 10.46 4.97 -10.23
CA ALA A 109 9.64 5.16 -9.04
C ALA A 109 8.47 4.16 -9.00
N ALA A 110 7.79 3.95 -10.13
CA ALA A 110 6.73 2.95 -10.25
C ALA A 110 7.26 1.54 -9.99
N TRP A 111 8.40 1.18 -10.57
CA TRP A 111 9.03 -0.11 -10.33
C TRP A 111 9.42 -0.32 -8.86
N ALA A 112 10.01 0.68 -8.21
CA ALA A 112 10.34 0.62 -6.79
C ALA A 112 9.09 0.47 -5.91
N LEU A 113 8.01 1.18 -6.24
CA LEU A 113 6.74 1.09 -5.54
C LEU A 113 6.10 -0.30 -5.69
N THR A 114 6.11 -0.87 -6.90
CA THR A 114 5.65 -2.25 -7.14
C THR A 114 6.51 -3.29 -6.42
N ALA A 115 7.84 -3.11 -6.42
CA ALA A 115 8.73 -4.03 -5.70
C ALA A 115 8.49 -4.00 -4.18
N TRP A 116 8.21 -2.83 -3.62
CA TRP A 116 7.82 -2.69 -2.22
C TRP A 116 6.47 -3.36 -1.92
N ASP A 117 5.47 -3.20 -2.79
CA ASP A 117 4.15 -3.81 -2.64
C ASP A 117 4.24 -5.35 -2.65
N LEU A 118 5.00 -5.92 -3.59
CA LEU A 118 5.26 -7.37 -3.66
C LEU A 118 6.01 -7.91 -2.42
N PHE A 119 6.84 -7.08 -1.79
CA PHE A 119 7.52 -7.45 -0.55
C PHE A 119 6.58 -7.40 0.66
N LEU A 120 5.69 -6.39 0.71
CA LEU A 120 4.75 -6.18 1.81
C LEU A 120 3.64 -7.24 1.82
N ASP A 121 3.15 -7.67 0.65
CA ASP A 121 1.96 -8.51 0.54
C ASP A 121 2.05 -9.84 1.31
N PRO A 122 3.13 -10.64 1.21
CA PRO A 122 3.27 -11.87 2.01
C PRO A 122 3.28 -11.61 3.52
N GLN A 123 3.81 -10.46 3.97
CA GLN A 123 3.82 -10.09 5.39
C GLN A 123 2.40 -9.81 5.88
N MET A 124 1.59 -9.13 5.08
CA MET A 124 0.20 -8.80 5.42
C MET A 124 -0.69 -10.04 5.44
N VAL A 125 -0.45 -11.01 4.56
CA VAL A 125 -1.11 -12.32 4.58
C VAL A 125 -0.72 -13.10 5.85
N ALA A 126 0.57 -13.18 6.17
CA ALA A 126 1.07 -13.87 7.37
C ALA A 126 0.56 -13.22 8.68
N ASP A 127 0.43 -11.89 8.68
CA ASP A 127 -0.13 -11.14 9.80
C ASP A 127 -1.66 -11.22 9.90
N GLY A 128 -2.32 -11.81 8.90
CA GLY A 128 -3.77 -12.03 8.87
C GLY A 128 -4.58 -10.78 8.52
N ALA A 129 -3.98 -9.77 7.91
CA ALA A 129 -4.66 -8.53 7.49
C ALA A 129 -5.69 -8.77 6.38
N TRP A 130 -5.39 -9.70 5.47
CA TRP A 130 -6.33 -10.21 4.46
C TRP A 130 -6.04 -11.68 4.16
N ARG A 131 -7.04 -12.36 3.62
CA ARG A 131 -6.93 -13.75 3.18
C ARG A 131 -7.36 -13.86 1.72
N TRP A 132 -6.57 -14.59 0.94
CA TRP A 132 -6.91 -15.01 -0.41
C TRP A 132 -8.02 -16.06 -0.37
N ALA A 133 -9.00 -15.99 -1.28
CA ALA A 133 -9.88 -17.12 -1.56
C ALA A 133 -9.04 -18.26 -2.17
N ALA A 134 -9.45 -19.52 -1.93
CA ALA A 134 -8.65 -20.73 -2.14
C ALA A 134 -8.17 -20.99 -3.59
N ASP A 135 -8.53 -20.16 -4.56
CA ASP A 135 -8.25 -20.38 -5.99
C ASP A 135 -7.17 -19.41 -6.56
N GLY A 136 -6.46 -18.69 -5.71
CA GLY A 136 -5.32 -17.84 -6.11
C GLY A 136 -4.06 -18.66 -6.42
N ALA A 137 -3.27 -18.26 -7.41
CA ALA A 137 -2.05 -18.93 -7.87
C ALA A 137 -0.94 -19.14 -6.80
N TYR A 138 -1.13 -18.64 -5.57
CA TYR A 138 -0.23 -18.79 -4.42
C TYR A 138 -0.79 -19.70 -3.31
N ALA A 139 -1.91 -20.39 -3.55
CA ALA A 139 -2.58 -21.24 -2.56
C ALA A 139 -1.78 -22.52 -2.18
N GLY A 140 -0.68 -22.83 -2.88
CA GLY A 140 0.06 -24.09 -2.68
C GLY A 140 0.90 -24.17 -1.40
N ASP A 141 1.41 -23.05 -0.87
CA ASP A 141 2.52 -23.12 0.10
C ASP A 141 2.12 -22.81 1.56
N VAL A 142 0.87 -22.38 1.81
CA VAL A 142 0.46 -21.89 3.16
C VAL A 142 -0.32 -22.95 3.96
N TYR A 143 -0.66 -24.11 3.39
CA TYR A 143 -1.49 -25.12 4.07
C TYR A 143 -0.75 -26.31 4.69
N GLU A 144 0.59 -26.32 4.70
CA GLU A 144 1.39 -27.43 5.27
C GLU A 144 2.11 -27.08 6.59
N VAL A 145 1.53 -26.31 7.51
CA VAL A 145 1.98 -26.40 8.91
C VAL A 145 0.82 -26.17 9.88
N GLY A 146 0.26 -27.27 10.40
CA GLY A 146 -0.66 -27.21 11.54
C GLY A 146 -1.49 -28.47 11.77
N HIS A 147 -0.82 -29.61 12.00
CA HIS A 147 -1.40 -30.72 12.77
C HIS A 147 -1.05 -30.55 14.25
#